data_AF-A0A1Q7SS04-F1
#
_entry.id   AF-A0A1Q7SS04-F1
#
_cell.length_a   1.000
_cell.length_b   1.000
_cell.length_c   1.000
_cell.angle_alpha   90.00
_cell.angle_beta   90.00
_cell.angle_gamma   90.00
#
_symmetry.space_group_name_H-M   'P 1'
#
loop_
_entity.id
_entity.type
_entity.pdbx_description
1 polymer ?
#
loop_
_entity_poly.entity_id
_entity_poly.type
_entity_poly.pdbx_seq_one_letter_code
_entity_poly.pdbx_strand_id
1 'polypeptide(L)'
;MTNSKDLPMKTTPSDIRNQQFSKAFRGYSPEEVHVFLNRIAVDWEAAVEENKARERRSLDLEVQVREFRAMESGLQQTILQTQEASIRALYSARREAQLLIREAEGKASELLDKRRNELLEMKEQLAILKARKNSIASRFKTLLSSELELIKSLDADPAMRDFVPDEGTQEVSSERLEIEEIIRSLDR
;
A
#
# COMPACT_ATOMS: atom_id res chain seq x y z
N MET A 1 39.08 -42.98 -7.61
CA MET A 1 39.74 -42.27 -8.73
C MET A 1 41.21 -42.20 -8.41
N THR A 2 42.01 -43.03 -9.06
CA THR A 2 43.44 -43.19 -8.82
C THR A 2 44.17 -41.93 -9.25
N ASN A 3 44.81 -41.26 -8.29
CA ASN A 3 45.52 -40.01 -8.47
C ASN A 3 46.80 -40.27 -9.28
N SER A 4 46.73 -40.09 -10.59
CA SER A 4 47.87 -40.21 -11.52
C SER A 4 48.67 -38.89 -11.54
N LYS A 5 49.05 -38.33 -10.39
CA LYS A 5 49.65 -36.99 -10.32
C LYS A 5 51.09 -36.92 -9.80
N ASP A 6 51.67 -38.02 -9.33
CA ASP A 6 53.09 -38.06 -8.95
C ASP A 6 53.70 -39.42 -9.33
N LEU A 7 53.77 -39.73 -10.62
CA LEU A 7 54.81 -40.67 -11.04
C LEU A 7 56.13 -39.89 -11.04
N PRO A 8 57.13 -40.25 -10.22
CA PRO A 8 58.43 -39.61 -10.31
C PRO A 8 58.90 -39.72 -11.75
N MET A 9 59.27 -38.57 -12.34
CA MET A 9 59.85 -38.51 -13.67
C MET A 9 60.92 -39.59 -13.76
N LYS A 10 60.69 -40.60 -14.62
CA LYS A 10 61.55 -41.80 -14.69
C LYS A 10 63.00 -41.48 -15.07
N THR A 11 63.28 -40.26 -15.52
CA THR A 11 64.60 -39.76 -15.88
C THR A 11 64.67 -38.26 -15.60
N THR A 12 65.60 -37.85 -14.75
CA THR A 12 65.88 -36.43 -14.48
C THR A 12 66.88 -35.85 -15.48
N PRO A 13 66.97 -34.51 -15.66
CA PRO A 13 68.02 -33.90 -16.47
C PRO A 13 69.43 -34.35 -16.05
N SER A 14 69.63 -34.62 -14.76
CA SER A 14 70.89 -35.15 -14.22
C SER A 14 71.16 -36.59 -14.64
N ASP A 15 70.12 -37.43 -14.69
CA ASP A 15 70.23 -38.81 -15.18
C ASP A 15 70.57 -38.83 -16.68
N ILE A 16 69.98 -37.93 -17.48
CA ILE A 16 70.30 -37.77 -18.90
C ILE A 16 71.77 -37.36 -19.09
N ARG A 17 72.26 -36.43 -18.27
CA ARG A 17 73.64 -35.94 -18.34
C ARG A 17 74.69 -37.00 -17.97
N ASN A 18 74.36 -37.82 -16.98
CA ASN A 18 75.26 -38.84 -16.43
C ASN A 18 75.05 -40.23 -17.04
N GLN A 19 74.20 -40.36 -18.05
CA GLN A 19 73.91 -41.62 -18.71
C GLN A 19 75.17 -42.20 -19.36
N GLN A 20 75.51 -43.43 -18.99
CA GLN A 20 76.62 -44.18 -19.58
C GLN A 20 76.10 -45.19 -20.60
N PHE A 21 76.84 -45.36 -21.70
CA PHE A 21 76.55 -46.33 -22.76
C PHE A 21 77.68 -47.35 -22.88
N SER A 22 77.34 -48.60 -23.22
CA SER A 22 78.32 -49.65 -23.50
C SER A 22 79.08 -49.37 -24.80
N LYS A 23 80.40 -49.61 -24.82
CA LYS A 23 81.23 -49.44 -26.03
C LYS A 23 81.04 -50.61 -27.00
N ALA A 24 80.92 -50.35 -28.30
CA ALA A 24 80.81 -51.36 -29.35
C ALA A 24 81.75 -51.03 -30.53
N PHE A 25 82.22 -52.05 -31.26
CA PHE A 25 83.24 -51.94 -32.32
C PHE A 25 82.85 -51.03 -33.51
N ARG A 26 81.57 -50.65 -33.62
CA ARG A 26 81.02 -49.68 -34.59
C ARG A 26 79.90 -48.84 -33.94
N GLY A 27 80.26 -47.93 -33.03
CA GLY A 27 79.32 -47.06 -32.31
C GLY A 27 79.44 -45.57 -32.69
N TYR A 28 78.49 -44.77 -32.21
CA TYR A 28 78.56 -43.30 -32.31
C TYR A 28 79.74 -42.74 -31.50
N SER A 29 80.23 -41.56 -31.91
CA SER A 29 81.29 -40.85 -31.19
C SER A 29 80.83 -40.49 -29.76
N PRO A 30 81.55 -40.90 -28.70
CA PRO A 30 81.19 -40.56 -27.32
C PRO A 30 81.05 -39.05 -27.09
N GLU A 31 81.89 -38.25 -27.72
CA GLU A 31 81.88 -36.79 -27.58
C GLU A 31 80.60 -36.17 -28.16
N GLU A 32 80.22 -36.57 -29.38
CA GLU A 32 79.00 -36.08 -30.03
C GLU A 32 77.74 -36.50 -29.24
N VAL A 33 77.73 -37.72 -28.70
CA VAL A 33 76.65 -38.21 -27.85
C VAL A 33 76.58 -37.40 -26.55
N HIS A 34 77.71 -37.08 -25.91
CA HIS A 34 77.72 -36.25 -24.69
C HIS A 34 77.23 -34.82 -24.95
N VAL A 35 77.62 -34.19 -26.06
CA VAL A 35 77.12 -32.86 -26.45
C VAL A 35 75.59 -32.91 -26.67
N PHE A 36 75.09 -33.94 -27.34
CA PHE A 36 73.66 -34.14 -27.56
C PHE A 36 72.89 -34.37 -26.26
N LEU A 37 73.40 -35.21 -25.36
CA LEU A 37 72.80 -35.47 -24.05
C LEU A 37 72.75 -34.19 -23.19
N ASN A 38 73.81 -33.37 -23.19
CA ASN A 38 73.81 -32.10 -22.48
C ASN A 38 72.74 -31.15 -23.02
N ARG A 39 72.58 -31.05 -24.34
CA ARG A 39 71.53 -30.24 -24.96
C ARG A 39 70.13 -30.73 -24.58
N ILE A 40 69.88 -32.04 -24.69
CA ILE A 40 68.60 -32.62 -24.28
C ILE A 40 68.34 -32.39 -22.80
N ALA A 41 69.35 -32.52 -21.93
CA ALA A 41 69.18 -32.27 -20.51
C ALA A 41 68.72 -30.84 -20.22
N VAL A 42 69.28 -29.84 -20.92
CA VAL A 42 68.86 -28.43 -20.81
C VAL A 42 67.44 -28.22 -21.32
N ASP A 43 67.12 -28.73 -22.51
CA ASP A 43 65.77 -28.62 -23.10
C ASP A 43 64.72 -29.33 -22.22
N TRP A 44 65.09 -30.47 -21.62
CA TRP A 44 64.25 -31.23 -20.69
C TRP A 44 64.01 -30.46 -19.38
N GLU A 45 65.05 -29.84 -18.82
CA GLU A 45 64.92 -29.00 -17.62
C GLU A 45 63.98 -27.82 -17.86
N ALA A 46 64.12 -27.14 -19.01
CA ALA A 46 63.22 -26.06 -19.41
C ALA A 46 61.77 -26.53 -19.56
N ALA A 47 61.55 -27.69 -20.21
CA ALA A 47 60.22 -28.26 -20.38
C ALA A 47 59.57 -28.66 -19.04
N VAL A 48 60.35 -29.21 -18.10
CA VAL A 48 59.86 -29.57 -16.76
C VAL A 48 59.44 -28.33 -15.98
N GLU A 49 60.24 -27.25 -16.01
CA GLU A 49 59.91 -26.02 -15.30
C GLU A 49 58.70 -25.32 -15.92
N GLU A 50 58.59 -25.31 -17.25
CA GLU A 50 57.40 -24.81 -17.92
C GLU A 50 56.15 -25.62 -17.56
N ASN A 51 56.25 -26.95 -17.51
CA ASN A 51 55.13 -27.81 -17.12
C ASN A 51 54.67 -27.51 -15.69
N LYS A 52 55.60 -27.37 -14.73
CA LYS A 52 55.28 -26.95 -13.35
C LYS A 52 54.59 -25.58 -13.32
N ALA A 53 55.08 -24.62 -14.09
CA ALA A 53 54.48 -23.29 -14.17
C ALA A 53 53.09 -23.30 -14.80
N ARG A 54 52.83 -24.20 -15.76
CA ARG A 54 51.49 -24.43 -16.35
C ARG A 54 50.56 -25.11 -15.36
N GLU A 55 51.04 -26.12 -14.62
CA GLU A 55 50.26 -26.82 -13.60
C GLU A 55 49.83 -25.89 -12.46
N ARG A 56 50.74 -25.03 -11.97
CA ARG A 56 50.40 -23.98 -10.98
C ARG A 56 49.30 -23.06 -11.50
N ARG A 57 49.44 -22.55 -12.73
CA ARG A 57 48.42 -21.70 -13.36
C ARG A 57 47.08 -22.42 -13.53
N SER A 58 47.10 -23.71 -13.88
CA SER A 58 45.88 -24.52 -13.99
C SER A 58 45.16 -24.63 -12.64
N LEU A 59 45.91 -24.90 -11.56
CA LEU A 59 45.34 -24.97 -10.22
C LEU A 59 44.75 -23.63 -9.77
N ASP A 60 45.45 -22.52 -10.01
CA ASP A 60 44.96 -21.19 -9.66
C ASP A 60 43.67 -20.84 -10.42
N LEU A 61 43.61 -21.17 -11.72
CA LEU A 61 42.41 -20.97 -12.54
C LEU A 61 41.26 -21.87 -12.08
N GLU A 62 41.52 -23.13 -11.72
CA GLU A 62 40.50 -24.04 -11.18
C GLU A 62 39.90 -23.51 -9.86
N VAL A 63 40.72 -22.91 -9.00
CA VAL A 63 40.24 -22.25 -7.77
C VAL A 63 39.35 -21.05 -8.10
N GLN A 64 39.81 -20.15 -8.98
CA GLN A 64 39.02 -18.98 -9.38
C GLN A 64 37.68 -19.37 -10.01
N VAL A 65 37.67 -20.35 -10.90
CA VAL A 65 36.42 -20.86 -11.51
C VAL A 65 35.47 -21.40 -10.45
N ARG A 66 35.99 -22.08 -9.43
CA ARG A 66 35.18 -22.59 -8.32
C ARG A 66 34.56 -21.45 -7.50
N GLU A 67 35.33 -20.41 -7.21
CA GLU A 67 34.86 -19.22 -6.49
C GLU A 67 33.78 -18.48 -7.30
N PHE A 68 34.00 -18.28 -8.59
CA PHE A 68 33.01 -17.66 -9.47
C PHE A 68 31.72 -18.46 -9.54
N ARG A 69 31.79 -19.80 -9.65
CA ARG A 69 30.59 -20.65 -9.63
C ARG A 69 29.85 -20.59 -8.30
N ALA A 70 30.58 -20.55 -7.18
CA ALA A 70 29.96 -20.40 -5.86
C ALA A 70 29.26 -19.04 -5.72
N MET A 71 29.90 -17.97 -6.20
CA MET A 71 29.32 -16.63 -6.24
C MET A 71 28.08 -16.55 -7.13
N GLU A 72 28.15 -17.13 -8.33
CA GLU A 72 27.02 -17.21 -9.26
C GLU A 72 25.83 -17.94 -8.62
N SER A 73 26.08 -19.09 -7.99
CA SER A 73 25.05 -19.84 -7.26
C SER A 73 24.44 -19.01 -6.12
N GLY A 74 25.26 -18.31 -5.34
CA GLY A 74 24.79 -17.42 -4.29
C GLY A 74 23.95 -16.26 -4.81
N LEU A 75 24.35 -15.66 -5.94
CA LEU A 75 23.60 -14.59 -6.60
C LEU A 75 22.25 -15.11 -7.11
N GLN A 76 22.22 -16.26 -7.79
CA GLN A 76 20.99 -16.89 -8.28
C GLN A 76 20.02 -17.18 -7.14
N GLN A 77 20.52 -17.73 -6.03
CA GLN A 77 19.71 -17.98 -4.83
C GLN A 77 19.15 -16.68 -4.24
N THR A 78 19.97 -15.63 -4.18
CA THR A 78 19.54 -14.32 -3.67
C THR A 78 18.46 -13.70 -4.56
N ILE A 79 18.58 -13.81 -5.89
CA ILE A 79 17.57 -13.33 -6.84
C ILE A 79 16.25 -14.06 -6.61
N LEU A 80 16.27 -15.38 -6.49
CA LEU A 80 15.07 -16.18 -6.23
C LEU A 80 14.40 -15.78 -4.91
N GLN A 81 15.19 -15.67 -3.83
CA GLN A 81 14.67 -15.22 -2.53
C GLN A 81 14.07 -13.81 -2.59
N THR A 82 14.72 -12.90 -3.33
CA THR A 82 14.24 -11.53 -3.51
C THR A 82 12.93 -11.49 -4.31
N GLN A 83 12.81 -12.32 -5.36
CA GLN A 83 11.57 -12.46 -6.12
C GLN A 83 10.44 -13.01 -5.26
N GLU A 84 10.68 -14.08 -4.50
CA GLU A 84 9.69 -14.63 -3.57
C GLU A 84 9.27 -13.61 -2.51
N ALA A 85 10.22 -12.89 -1.92
CA ALA A 85 9.93 -11.84 -0.95
C ALA A 85 9.07 -10.72 -1.56
N SER A 86 9.37 -10.33 -2.80
CA SER A 86 8.59 -9.32 -3.54
C SER A 86 7.17 -9.79 -3.82
N ILE A 87 6.98 -11.05 -4.21
CA ILE A 87 5.66 -11.66 -4.43
C ILE A 87 4.88 -11.72 -3.10
N ARG A 88 5.52 -12.13 -2.01
CA ARG A 88 4.90 -12.15 -0.67
C ARG A 88 4.50 -10.75 -0.20
N ALA A 89 5.34 -9.75 -0.43
CA ALA A 89 5.04 -8.35 -0.12
C ALA A 89 3.84 -7.83 -0.94
N LEU A 90 3.78 -8.12 -2.24
CA LEU A 90 2.65 -7.75 -3.08
C LEU A 90 1.35 -8.44 -2.67
N TYR A 91 1.40 -9.73 -2.34
CA TYR A 91 0.23 -10.48 -1.89
C TYR A 91 -0.31 -9.95 -0.54
N SER A 92 0.57 -9.71 0.42
CA SER A 92 0.20 -9.15 1.72
C SER A 92 -0.38 -7.74 1.58
N ALA A 93 0.27 -6.85 0.83
CA ALA A 93 -0.22 -5.50 0.57
C ALA A 93 -1.61 -5.50 -0.11
N ARG A 94 -1.84 -6.40 -1.09
CA ARG A 94 -3.15 -6.55 -1.74
C ARG A 94 -4.22 -7.02 -0.74
N ARG A 95 -3.90 -8.00 0.10
CA ARG A 95 -4.82 -8.51 1.11
C ARG A 95 -5.17 -7.44 2.14
N GLU A 96 -4.19 -6.69 2.60
CA GLU A 96 -4.37 -5.59 3.56
C GLU A 96 -5.20 -4.45 2.94
N ALA A 97 -4.93 -4.07 1.69
CA ALA A 97 -5.73 -3.10 0.97
C ALA A 97 -7.20 -3.55 0.84
N GLN A 98 -7.46 -4.83 0.54
CA GLN A 98 -8.82 -5.37 0.49
C GLN A 98 -9.51 -5.34 1.85
N LEU A 99 -8.80 -5.65 2.93
CA LEU A 99 -9.34 -5.58 4.29
C LEU A 99 -9.69 -4.13 4.65
N LEU A 100 -8.81 -3.17 4.33
CA LEU A 100 -9.03 -1.75 4.58
C LEU A 100 -10.24 -1.21 3.80
N ILE A 101 -10.40 -1.61 2.54
CA ILE A 101 -11.59 -1.27 1.74
C ILE A 101 -12.85 -1.80 2.42
N ARG A 102 -12.88 -3.09 2.80
CA ARG A 102 -14.05 -3.68 3.47
C ARG A 102 -14.37 -3.01 4.80
N GLU A 103 -13.35 -2.66 5.58
CA GLU A 103 -13.54 -1.96 6.84
C GLU A 103 -14.10 -0.54 6.63
N ALA A 104 -13.59 0.17 5.61
CA ALA A 104 -14.09 1.49 5.24
C ALA A 104 -15.55 1.42 4.74
N GLU A 105 -15.89 0.44 3.92
CA GLU A 105 -17.26 0.18 3.46
C GLU A 105 -18.20 -0.13 4.62
N GLY A 106 -17.77 -0.98 5.57
CA GLY A 106 -18.54 -1.30 6.78
C GLY A 106 -18.80 -0.06 7.64
N LYS A 107 -17.75 0.73 7.94
CA LYS A 107 -17.87 1.98 8.69
C LYS A 107 -18.77 3.00 7.99
N ALA A 108 -18.68 3.10 6.67
CA ALA A 108 -19.54 3.98 5.88
C ALA A 108 -21.01 3.56 5.95
N SER A 109 -21.30 2.25 5.86
CA SER A 109 -22.66 1.73 6.02
C SER A 109 -23.22 2.01 7.41
N GLU A 110 -22.46 1.70 8.46
CA GLU A 110 -22.88 1.96 9.85
C GLU A 110 -23.17 3.46 10.08
N LEU A 111 -22.33 4.33 9.53
CA LEU A 111 -22.54 5.77 9.61
C LEU A 111 -23.82 6.20 8.87
N LEU A 112 -24.08 5.68 7.68
CA LEU A 112 -25.29 5.99 6.92
C LEU A 112 -26.55 5.53 7.67
N ASP A 113 -26.53 4.34 8.25
CA ASP A 113 -27.65 3.82 9.03
C ASP A 113 -27.91 4.68 10.28
N LYS A 114 -26.83 5.06 10.98
CA LYS A 114 -26.94 5.99 12.12
C LYS A 114 -27.55 7.32 11.71
N ARG A 115 -27.07 7.94 10.63
CA ARG A 115 -27.60 9.22 10.13
C ARG A 115 -29.05 9.11 9.68
N ARG A 116 -29.43 7.98 9.07
CA ARG A 116 -30.80 7.71 8.67
C ARG A 116 -31.73 7.64 9.89
N ASN A 117 -31.32 6.96 10.96
CA ASN A 117 -32.08 6.89 12.20
C ASN A 117 -32.22 8.26 12.87
N GLU A 118 -31.12 9.02 12.99
CA GLU A 118 -31.13 10.39 13.51
C GLU A 118 -32.09 11.30 12.71
N LEU A 119 -32.12 11.15 11.39
CA LEU A 119 -33.01 11.92 10.52
C LEU A 119 -34.49 11.53 10.70
N LEU A 120 -34.78 10.26 10.94
CA LEU A 120 -36.14 9.81 11.25
C LEU A 120 -36.61 10.36 12.60
N GLU A 121 -35.78 10.29 13.63
CA GLU A 121 -36.07 10.86 14.95
C GLU A 121 -36.30 12.38 14.86
N MET A 122 -35.44 13.10 14.14
CA MET A 122 -35.60 14.55 13.96
C MET A 122 -36.90 14.89 13.21
N LYS A 123 -37.28 14.10 12.19
CA LYS A 123 -38.55 14.28 11.47
C LYS A 123 -39.76 14.06 12.38
N GLU A 124 -39.71 13.05 13.25
CA GLU A 124 -40.76 12.78 14.22
C GLU A 124 -40.90 13.95 15.21
N GLN A 125 -39.78 14.40 15.79
CA GLN A 125 -39.76 15.56 16.68
C GLN A 125 -40.32 16.82 16.00
N LEU A 126 -39.97 17.05 14.73
CA LEU A 126 -40.48 18.17 13.95
C LEU A 126 -41.98 18.06 13.69
N ALA A 127 -42.51 16.87 13.44
CA ALA A 127 -43.94 16.64 13.30
C ALA A 127 -44.69 16.94 14.60
N ILE A 128 -44.18 16.46 15.74
CA ILE A 128 -44.73 16.74 17.07
C ILE A 128 -44.73 18.24 17.36
N LEU A 129 -43.63 18.93 17.06
CA LEU A 129 -43.50 20.37 17.29
C LEU A 129 -44.49 21.17 16.43
N LYS A 130 -44.67 20.80 15.16
CA LYS A 130 -45.68 21.40 14.27
C LYS A 130 -47.09 21.18 14.78
N ALA A 131 -47.43 19.96 15.20
CA ALA A 131 -48.74 19.66 15.77
C ALA A 131 -49.00 20.49 17.03
N ARG A 132 -48.00 20.62 17.91
CA ARG A 132 -48.09 21.47 19.11
C ARG A 132 -48.29 22.95 18.76
N LYS A 133 -47.53 23.48 17.80
CA LYS A 133 -47.71 24.85 17.28
C LYS A 133 -49.14 25.06 16.81
N ASN A 134 -49.66 24.17 15.96
CA ASN A 134 -51.00 24.30 15.39
C ASN A 134 -52.09 24.21 16.46
N SER A 135 -51.93 23.33 17.45
CA SER A 135 -52.87 23.23 18.58
C SER A 135 -52.92 24.53 19.40
N ILE A 136 -51.75 25.13 19.69
CA ILE A 136 -51.68 26.41 20.41
C ILE A 136 -52.35 27.52 19.59
N ALA A 137 -52.04 27.63 18.29
CA ALA A 137 -52.65 28.61 17.40
C ALA A 137 -54.18 28.46 17.35
N SER A 138 -54.69 27.23 17.25
CA SER A 138 -56.13 26.97 17.26
C SER A 138 -56.78 27.38 18.58
N ARG A 139 -56.14 27.07 19.73
CA ARG A 139 -56.66 27.48 21.05
C ARG A 139 -56.73 29.00 21.19
N PHE A 140 -55.70 29.71 20.72
CA PHE A 140 -55.69 31.17 20.68
C PHE A 140 -56.80 31.72 19.78
N LYS A 141 -56.98 31.15 18.57
CA LYS A 141 -58.06 31.55 17.66
C LYS A 141 -59.42 31.39 18.31
N THR A 142 -59.69 30.24 18.95
CA THR A 142 -60.95 30.00 19.67
C THR A 142 -61.17 31.00 20.81
N LEU A 143 -60.16 31.28 21.64
CA LEU A 143 -60.27 32.25 22.73
C LEU A 143 -60.56 33.67 22.24
N LEU A 144 -59.85 34.12 21.20
CA LEU A 144 -60.07 35.45 20.62
C LEU A 144 -61.44 35.56 19.97
N SER A 145 -61.90 34.51 19.27
CA SER A 145 -63.24 34.47 18.69
C SER A 145 -64.34 34.52 19.74
N SER A 146 -64.20 33.80 20.86
CA SER A 146 -65.19 33.87 21.96
C SER A 146 -65.23 35.25 22.61
N GLU A 147 -64.08 35.90 22.79
CA GLU A 147 -64.03 37.25 23.36
C GLU A 147 -64.67 38.29 22.42
N LEU A 148 -64.42 38.17 21.11
CA LEU A 148 -65.08 39.00 20.10
C LEU A 148 -66.59 38.79 20.05
N GLU A 149 -67.08 37.56 20.23
CA GLU A 149 -68.52 37.28 20.32
C GLU A 149 -69.14 37.91 21.57
N LEU A 150 -68.46 37.87 22.72
CA LEU A 150 -68.89 38.56 23.94
C LEU A 150 -69.00 40.07 23.73
N ILE A 151 -67.98 40.70 23.15
CA ILE A 151 -68.01 42.14 22.83
C ILE A 151 -69.18 42.47 21.89
N LYS A 152 -69.37 41.69 20.81
CA LYS A 152 -70.50 41.88 19.89
C LYS A 152 -71.85 41.74 20.59
N SER A 153 -71.97 40.83 21.55
CA SER A 153 -73.19 40.63 22.33
C SER A 153 -73.47 41.79 23.30
N LEU A 154 -72.42 42.41 23.87
CA LEU A 154 -72.52 43.60 24.70
C LEU A 154 -72.93 44.83 23.87
N ASP A 155 -72.35 45.01 22.68
CA ASP A 155 -72.73 46.08 21.75
C ASP A 155 -74.16 45.92 21.19
N ALA A 156 -74.70 44.71 21.20
CA ALA A 156 -76.04 44.39 20.72
C ALA A 156 -77.14 44.57 21.77
N ASP A 157 -76.79 44.83 23.04
CA ASP A 157 -77.75 45.20 24.08
C ASP A 157 -78.09 46.70 23.98
N PRO A 158 -79.31 47.07 23.57
CA PRO A 158 -79.71 48.47 23.42
C PRO A 158 -79.68 49.26 24.74
N ALA A 159 -79.55 48.60 25.90
CA ALA A 159 -79.44 49.28 27.19
C ALA A 159 -78.06 49.95 27.45
N MET A 160 -77.01 49.62 26.68
CA MET A 160 -75.70 50.30 26.74
C MET A 160 -75.54 51.42 25.72
N ARG A 161 -76.45 51.54 24.74
CA ARG A 161 -76.41 52.58 23.70
C ARG A 161 -76.70 53.99 24.23
N ASP A 162 -77.31 54.10 25.41
CA ASP A 162 -77.77 55.36 25.99
C ASP A 162 -76.70 56.10 26.82
N PHE A 163 -75.43 55.64 26.81
CA PHE A 163 -74.34 56.33 27.52
C PHE A 163 -73.20 56.84 26.63
N VAL A 164 -73.44 57.00 25.32
CA VAL A 164 -72.51 57.74 24.44
C VAL A 164 -73.09 59.14 24.18
N PRO A 165 -72.58 60.20 24.81
CA PRO A 165 -72.81 61.56 24.32
C PRO A 165 -72.21 61.65 22.92
N ASP A 166 -72.98 62.21 21.99
CA ASP A 166 -72.58 62.52 20.62
C ASP A 166 -71.36 63.45 20.61
N GLU A 167 -70.16 62.88 20.61
CA GLU A 167 -68.93 63.57 20.20
C GLU A 167 -68.18 62.71 19.17
N GLY A 168 -68.26 63.11 17.90
CA GLY A 168 -67.17 62.96 16.93
C GLY A 168 -66.95 61.58 16.31
N THR A 169 -67.89 61.10 15.50
CA THR A 169 -67.77 59.89 14.67
C THR A 169 -66.76 60.07 13.50
N GLN A 170 -65.45 60.01 13.75
CA GLN A 170 -64.46 59.95 12.66
C GLN A 170 -63.33 58.90 12.79
N GLU A 171 -63.12 58.19 13.90
CA GLU A 171 -61.97 57.28 14.02
C GLU A 171 -62.26 55.77 13.89
N VAL A 172 -63.52 55.33 13.87
CA VAL A 172 -63.85 53.88 13.98
C VAL A 172 -63.71 53.11 12.63
N SER A 173 -63.49 53.81 11.50
CA SER A 173 -63.40 53.15 10.20
C SER A 173 -62.02 52.56 9.89
N SER A 174 -60.96 53.09 10.48
CA SER A 174 -59.59 52.60 10.27
C SER A 174 -59.32 51.31 11.05
N GLU A 175 -59.76 51.23 12.30
CA GLU A 175 -59.50 50.08 13.17
C GLU A 175 -60.26 48.81 12.75
N ARG A 176 -61.47 48.96 12.18
CA ARG A 176 -62.22 47.80 11.65
C ARG A 176 -61.53 47.15 10.44
N LEU A 177 -60.81 47.93 9.62
CA LEU A 177 -60.09 47.42 8.45
C LEU A 177 -58.83 46.64 8.87
N GLU A 178 -58.13 47.08 9.92
CA GLU A 178 -56.93 46.41 10.44
C GLU A 178 -57.25 45.04 11.04
N ILE A 179 -58.39 44.89 11.73
CA ILE A 179 -58.81 43.61 12.29
C ILE A 179 -59.18 42.61 11.18
N GLU A 180 -59.88 43.05 10.12
CA GLU A 180 -60.19 42.17 8.98
C GLU A 180 -58.94 41.73 8.22
N GLU A 181 -57.93 42.60 8.10
CA GLU A 181 -56.68 42.29 7.41
C GLU A 181 -55.82 41.29 8.21
N ILE A 182 -55.78 41.44 9.54
CA ILE A 182 -55.11 40.49 10.45
C ILE A 182 -55.77 39.11 10.36
N ILE A 183 -57.10 39.03 10.38
CA ILE A 183 -57.84 37.76 10.24
C ILE A 183 -57.53 37.10 8.88
N ARG A 184 -57.48 37.89 7.80
CA ARG A 184 -57.19 37.38 6.44
C ARG A 184 -55.75 36.89 6.27
N SER A 185 -54.81 37.43 7.05
CA SER A 185 -53.40 37.00 7.05
C SER A 185 -53.14 35.68 7.81
N LEU A 186 -54.05 35.30 8.72
CA LEU A 186 -53.95 34.09 9.56
C LEU A 186 -54.54 32.84 8.90
N ASP A 187 -55.31 33.00 7.82
CA ASP A 187 -55.92 31.90 7.06
C ASP A 187 -55.09 31.46 5.82
N ARG A 188 -53.86 31.98 5.63
CA ARG A 188 -52.85 31.48 4.67
C ARG A 188 -51.80 30.62 5.36
#